data_AF-A0A3M0XFL0-F1
#
_entry.id   AF-A0A3M0XFL0-F1
#
_cell.length_a   1.000
_cell.length_b   1.000
_cell.length_c   1.000
_cell.angle_alpha   90.00
_cell.angle_beta   90.00
_cell.angle_gamma   90.00
#
_symmetry.space_group_name_H-M   'P 1'
#
loop_
_entity.id
_entity.type
_entity.pdbx_description
1 polymer ?
#
loop_
_entity_poly.entity_id
_entity_poly.type
_entity_poly.pdbx_seq_one_letter_code
_entity_poly.pdbx_strand_id
1 'polypeptide(L)'
;MEKAIIATILALLIACTQTTNTPGNITIQAKYPEKIVYGTSQDVDFTPLIEDCKQRGGRFNECGTVCEPGAKYCAAVCALTCELA
;
A
#
# COMPACT_ATOMS: atom_id res chain seq x y z
N MET A 1 41.45 20.81 21.76
CA MET A 1 41.18 20.17 20.45
C MET A 1 39.99 19.20 20.57
N GLU A 2 38.93 19.59 21.30
CA GLU A 2 37.86 18.68 21.77
C GLU A 2 36.51 18.91 21.06
N LYS A 3 36.38 20.05 20.38
CA LYS A 3 35.13 20.49 19.74
C LYS A 3 34.89 19.87 18.36
N ALA A 4 35.89 19.22 17.76
CA ALA A 4 35.81 18.68 16.40
C ALA A 4 35.16 17.30 16.32
N ILE A 5 35.11 16.54 17.43
CA ILE A 5 34.65 15.14 17.42
C ILE A 5 33.12 15.05 17.55
N ILE A 6 32.50 15.96 18.31
CA ILE A 6 31.06 15.94 18.59
C ILE A 6 30.25 16.36 17.35
N ALA A 7 30.78 17.25 16.52
CA ALA A 7 30.10 17.74 15.31
C ALA A 7 29.96 16.66 14.22
N THR A 8 30.86 15.67 14.18
CA THR A 8 30.88 14.64 13.12
C THR A 8 29.93 13.48 13.40
N ILE A 9 29.60 13.22 14.67
CA ILE A 9 28.67 12.14 15.06
C ILE A 9 27.21 12.56 14.80
N LEU A 10 26.89 13.86 14.89
CA LEU A 10 25.53 14.36 14.69
C LEU A 10 25.09 14.38 13.21
N ALA A 11 26.03 14.36 12.26
CA ALA A 11 25.71 14.37 10.82
C ALA A 11 25.39 12.99 10.25
N LEU A 12 25.84 11.88 10.85
CA LEU A 12 25.55 10.52 10.37
C LEU A 12 24.15 10.02 10.77
N LEU A 13 23.50 10.61 11.78
CA LEU A 13 22.13 10.26 12.18
C LEU A 13 21.05 10.93 11.32
N ILE A 14 21.41 11.93 10.50
CA ILE A 14 20.45 12.72 9.71
C ILE A 14 20.21 12.12 8.30
N ALA A 15 20.88 11.02 7.96
CA ALA A 15 20.67 10.30 6.69
C ALA A 15 19.50 9.29 6.73
N CYS A 16 18.79 9.16 7.85
CA CYS A 16 17.42 8.63 7.83
C CYS A 16 16.46 9.78 7.50
N THR A 17 16.62 10.38 6.32
CA THR A 17 15.56 11.21 5.73
C THR A 17 14.37 10.29 5.54
N GLN A 18 13.44 10.36 6.47
CA GLN A 18 12.17 9.68 6.41
C GLN A 18 11.51 10.11 5.09
N THR A 19 11.47 9.21 4.11
CA THR A 19 10.51 9.30 3.02
C THR A 19 9.15 9.27 3.67
N THR A 20 8.60 10.44 3.97
CA THR A 20 7.20 10.57 4.36
C THR A 20 6.39 10.45 3.08
N ASN A 21 6.29 9.22 2.57
CA ASN A 21 5.17 8.84 1.74
C ASN A 21 3.94 9.06 2.62
N THR A 22 3.35 10.25 2.54
CA THR A 22 1.99 10.45 3.04
C THR A 22 1.19 9.36 2.37
N PRO A 23 0.57 8.41 3.10
CA PRO A 23 -0.21 7.37 2.46
C PRO A 23 -1.22 8.08 1.58
N GLY A 24 -1.03 8.01 0.26
CA GLY A 24 -1.98 8.57 -0.69
C GLY A 24 -3.32 8.00 -0.30
N ASN A 25 -4.34 8.85 -0.13
CA ASN A 25 -5.62 8.45 0.43
C ASN A 25 -6.14 7.20 -0.29
N ILE A 26 -6.02 6.04 0.37
CA ILE A 26 -6.35 4.75 -0.24
C ILE A 26 -7.86 4.67 -0.30
N THR A 27 -8.38 4.79 -1.51
CA THR A 27 -9.81 4.63 -1.75
C THR A 27 -10.13 3.14 -1.74
N ILE A 28 -11.07 2.73 -0.88
CA ILE A 28 -11.59 1.36 -0.84
C ILE A 28 -12.95 1.37 -1.53
N GLN A 29 -13.08 0.58 -2.60
CA GLN A 29 -14.31 0.45 -3.36
C GLN A 29 -15.26 -0.57 -2.73
N ALA A 30 -14.72 -1.71 -2.27
CA ALA A 30 -15.49 -2.75 -1.60
C ALA A 30 -14.64 -3.53 -0.60
N LYS A 31 -15.29 -4.13 0.40
CA LYS A 31 -14.68 -5.05 1.35
C LYS A 31 -15.52 -6.33 1.43
N TYR A 32 -14.85 -7.46 1.37
CA TYR A 32 -15.40 -8.79 1.52
C TYR A 32 -14.61 -9.52 2.63
N PRO A 33 -15.14 -10.62 3.19
CA PRO A 33 -14.43 -11.37 4.22
C PRO A 33 -13.04 -11.82 3.78
N GLU A 34 -12.90 -12.25 2.53
CA GLU A 34 -11.66 -12.83 1.98
C GLU A 34 -10.83 -11.82 1.18
N LYS A 35 -11.34 -10.61 0.90
CA LYS A 35 -10.59 -9.61 0.12
C LYS A 35 -11.09 -8.18 0.23
N ILE A 36 -10.25 -7.24 -0.16
CA ILE A 36 -10.57 -5.81 -0.31
C ILE A 36 -10.38 -5.42 -1.77
N VAL A 37 -11.30 -4.64 -2.33
CA VAL A 37 -11.18 -4.05 -3.66
C VAL A 37 -10.82 -2.58 -3.51
N TYR A 38 -9.65 -2.19 -4.04
CA TYR A 38 -9.19 -0.80 -4.06
C TYR A 38 -9.83 -0.04 -5.22
N GLY A 39 -10.09 1.25 -5.01
CA GLY A 39 -10.53 2.15 -6.06
C GLY A 39 -9.38 2.48 -7.01
N THR A 40 -9.67 2.53 -8.30
CA THR A 40 -8.72 2.93 -9.35
C THR A 40 -8.95 4.39 -9.73
N SER A 41 -8.09 5.29 -9.23
CA SER A 41 -7.88 6.55 -9.96
C SER A 41 -6.84 6.27 -11.05
N GLN A 42 -6.97 6.82 -12.25
CA GLN A 42 -6.25 6.30 -13.43
C GLN A 42 -4.72 6.52 -13.42
N ASP A 43 -4.18 7.15 -12.37
CA ASP A 43 -2.77 7.52 -12.21
C ASP A 43 -2.13 7.01 -10.89
N VAL A 44 -2.68 5.96 -10.24
CA VAL A 44 -2.22 5.58 -8.89
C VAL A 44 -0.88 4.84 -8.93
N ASP A 45 0.14 5.42 -8.29
CA ASP A 45 1.25 4.67 -7.71
C ASP A 45 0.69 3.52 -6.85
N PHE A 46 1.00 2.26 -7.15
CA PHE A 46 0.48 1.12 -6.41
C PHE A 46 1.15 0.91 -5.05
N THR A 47 2.28 1.59 -4.79
CA THR A 47 3.06 1.44 -3.55
C THR A 47 2.19 1.55 -2.28
N PRO A 48 1.30 2.56 -2.12
CA PRO A 48 0.45 2.66 -0.95
C PRO A 48 -0.53 1.49 -0.81
N LEU A 49 -1.05 0.96 -1.93
CA LEU A 49 -1.98 -0.18 -1.92
C LEU A 49 -1.27 -1.48 -1.53
N ILE A 50 -0.06 -1.68 -2.05
CA ILE A 50 0.79 -2.83 -1.72
C ILE A 50 1.16 -2.79 -0.24
N GLU A 51 1.55 -1.64 0.29
CA GLU A 51 1.90 -1.46 1.69
C GLU A 51 0.70 -1.66 2.62
N ASP A 52 -0.46 -1.09 2.30
CA ASP A 52 -1.70 -1.31 3.06
C ASP A 52 -2.09 -2.79 3.04
N CYS A 53 -2.03 -3.44 1.89
CA CYS A 53 -2.37 -4.87 1.80
C CYS A 53 -1.44 -5.73 2.66
N LYS A 54 -0.13 -5.44 2.64
CA LYS A 54 0.87 -6.12 3.47
C LYS A 54 0.61 -5.91 4.96
N GLN A 55 0.25 -4.70 5.38
CA GLN A 55 -0.09 -4.40 6.79
C GLN A 55 -1.34 -5.16 7.26
N ARG A 56 -2.27 -5.45 6.34
CA ARG A 56 -3.46 -6.27 6.61
C ARG A 56 -3.19 -7.77 6.60
N GLY A 57 -1.97 -8.20 6.30
CA GLY A 57 -1.60 -9.61 6.19
C GLY A 57 -2.09 -10.28 4.91
N GLY A 58 -2.49 -9.50 3.90
CA GLY A 58 -2.96 -10.02 2.63
C GLY A 58 -1.90 -10.08 1.53
N ARG A 59 -2.31 -10.56 0.36
CA ARG A 59 -1.53 -10.58 -0.88
C ARG A 59 -2.14 -9.65 -1.90
N PHE A 60 -1.37 -8.65 -2.34
CA PHE A 60 -1.80 -7.70 -3.36
C PHE A 60 -1.93 -8.40 -4.73
N ASN A 61 -2.99 -8.08 -5.46
CA ASN A 61 -3.28 -8.61 -6.79
C ASN A 61 -3.74 -7.47 -7.71
N GLU A 62 -2.99 -7.24 -8.78
CA GLU A 62 -3.25 -6.17 -9.76
C GLU A 62 -4.40 -6.50 -10.72
N CYS A 63 -4.79 -7.77 -10.83
CA CYS A 63 -5.91 -8.22 -11.64
C CYS A 63 -6.77 -9.23 -10.87
N GLY A 64 -7.27 -8.80 -9.72
CA GLY A 64 -8.32 -9.49 -8.97
C GLY A 64 -9.70 -9.23 -9.56
N THR A 65 -10.73 -9.80 -8.92
CA THR A 65 -12.13 -9.60 -9.33
C THR A 65 -12.79 -8.50 -8.51
N VAL A 66 -13.64 -7.70 -9.15
CA VAL A 66 -14.38 -6.62 -8.46
C VAL A 66 -15.52 -7.14 -7.58
N CYS A 67 -16.00 -8.36 -7.84
CA CYS A 67 -17.20 -8.91 -7.21
C CYS A 67 -16.89 -9.71 -5.94
N GLU A 68 -17.93 -9.95 -5.15
CA GLU A 68 -17.87 -10.86 -3.99
C GLU A 68 -17.42 -12.28 -4.39
N PRO A 69 -16.68 -12.99 -3.52
CA PRO A 69 -16.43 -14.42 -3.71
C PRO A 69 -17.74 -15.20 -3.94
N GLY A 70 -17.76 -16.07 -4.95
CA GLY A 70 -18.93 -16.90 -5.27
C GLY A 70 -20.05 -16.19 -6.05
N ALA A 71 -19.89 -14.92 -6.43
CA ALA A 71 -20.87 -14.23 -7.27
C ALA A 71 -21.14 -14.99 -8.58
N LYS A 72 -22.42 -15.27 -8.87
CA LYS A 72 -22.86 -16.00 -10.08
C LYS A 72 -22.53 -15.26 -11.38
N TYR A 73 -22.51 -13.93 -11.33
CA TYR A 73 -22.18 -13.06 -12.44
C TYR A 73 -21.19 -12.02 -11.96
N CYS A 74 -20.14 -11.78 -12.74
CA CYS A 74 -19.17 -10.73 -12.46
C CYS A 74 -18.68 -10.07 -13.74
N ALA A 75 -18.41 -8.77 -13.68
CA ALA A 75 -17.72 -8.08 -14.77
C ALA A 75 -16.30 -8.63 -14.91
N ALA A 76 -15.93 -9.02 -16.14
CA ALA A 76 -14.61 -9.54 -16.47
C ALA A 76 -13.60 -8.40 -16.67
N VAL A 77 -13.38 -7.60 -15.62
CA VAL A 77 -12.42 -6.49 -15.58
C VAL A 77 -11.40 -6.72 -14.47
N CYS A 78 -10.15 -6.33 -14.69
CA CYS A 78 -9.13 -6.35 -13.64
C CYS A 78 -9.47 -5.31 -12.57
N ALA A 79 -9.41 -5.72 -11.31
CA ALA A 79 -9.50 -4.84 -10.16
C ALA A 79 -8.27 -5.00 -9.27
N LEU A 80 -7.81 -3.91 -8.67
CA LEU A 80 -6.74 -3.94 -7.67
C LEU A 80 -7.33 -4.50 -6.37
N THR A 81 -6.84 -5.65 -5.91
CA THR A 81 -7.35 -6.30 -4.71
C THR A 81 -6.27 -6.62 -3.69
N CYS A 82 -6.67 -6.71 -2.43
CA CYS A 82 -5.91 -7.33 -1.37
C CYS A 82 -6.61 -8.61 -0.94
N GLU A 83 -6.03 -9.77 -1.25
CA GLU A 83 -6.57 -11.08 -0.87
C GLU A 83 -6.12 -11.42 0.55
N LEU A 84 -7.08 -11.52 1.48
CA LEU A 84 -6.85 -11.80 2.89
C LEU A 84 -6.89 -13.33 3.08
N ALA A 85 -5.83 -13.89 3.67
CA ALA A 85 -5.68 -15.33 3.88
C ALA A 85 -6.74 -15.93 4.82
#